data_AF-A0A346QXZ1-F1
#
_entry.id   AF-A0A346QXZ1-F1
#
_cell.length_a   1.000
_cell.length_b   1.000
_cell.length_c   1.000
_cell.angle_alpha   90.00
_cell.angle_beta   90.00
_cell.angle_gamma   90.00
#
_symmetry.space_group_name_H-M   'P 1'
#
loop_
_entity.id
_entity.type
_entity.pdbx_description
1 polymer ?
#
loop_
_entity_poly.entity_id
_entity_poly.type
_entity_poly.pdbx_seq_one_letter_code
_entity_poly.pdbx_strand_id
1 'polypeptide(L)'
;MDKIDKLIEEALKSEDRALLEDTKELGYFALGLNQFRGRLGWVTWVIMVVQGAMFLGGVWCAVRFFGATEVLPALKWGLSAAVLMLAATTLKLSLAPQMQADRILRELKRVELMLLNRG
;
A
#
# COMPACT_ATOMS: atom_id res chain seq x y z
N MET A 1 16.37 -22.13 38.54
CA MET A 1 15.98 -21.59 37.23
C MET A 1 17.22 -21.05 36.58
N ASP A 2 17.62 -21.69 35.49
CA ASP A 2 18.90 -21.45 34.85
C ASP A 2 18.90 -20.09 34.13
N LYS A 3 20.08 -19.51 33.90
CA LYS A 3 20.19 -18.19 33.24
C LYS A 3 19.59 -18.21 31.83
N ILE A 4 19.64 -19.38 31.20
CA ILE A 4 19.08 -19.67 29.88
C ILE A 4 17.55 -19.60 29.91
N ASP A 5 16.88 -20.18 30.93
CA ASP A 5 15.42 -20.12 31.05
C ASP A 5 14.91 -18.68 31.16
N LYS A 6 15.62 -17.83 31.92
CA LYS A 6 15.27 -16.41 32.07
C LYS A 6 15.39 -15.65 30.75
N LEU A 7 16.44 -15.91 29.98
CA LEU A 7 16.64 -15.28 28.67
C LEU A 7 15.59 -15.74 27.65
N ILE A 8 15.18 -17.00 27.69
CA ILE A 8 14.12 -17.54 26.83
C ILE A 8 12.76 -16.93 27.20
N GLU A 9 12.45 -16.83 28.50
CA GLU A 9 11.20 -16.22 28.97
C GLU A 9 11.12 -14.73 28.65
N GLU A 10 12.26 -14.01 28.74
CA GLU A 10 12.34 -12.59 28.43
C GLU A 10 12.26 -12.33 26.92
N ALA A 11 12.88 -13.18 26.10
CA ALA A 11 12.74 -13.16 24.65
C ALA A 11 11.27 -13.41 24.25
N LEU A 12 10.64 -14.46 24.77
CA LEU A 12 9.22 -14.77 24.50
C LEU A 12 8.29 -13.64 24.95
N LYS A 13 8.50 -13.04 26.13
CA LYS A 13 7.73 -11.89 26.60
C LYS A 13 7.92 -10.66 25.72
N SER A 14 9.13 -10.43 25.20
CA SER A 14 9.42 -9.30 24.33
C SER A 14 8.78 -9.47 22.95
N GLU A 15 8.79 -10.70 22.43
CA GLU A 15 8.20 -11.06 21.15
C GLU A 15 6.67 -11.01 21.21
N ASP A 16 6.06 -11.59 22.25
CA ASP A 16 4.61 -11.52 22.50
C ASP A 16 4.13 -10.07 22.64
N ARG A 17 4.91 -9.22 23.30
CA ARG A 17 4.55 -7.80 23.48
C ARG A 17 4.64 -7.02 22.17
N ALA A 18 5.66 -7.28 21.34
CA ALA A 18 5.76 -6.69 20.01
C ALA A 18 4.63 -7.17 19.08
N LEU A 19 4.24 -8.44 19.16
CA LEU A 19 3.15 -9.04 18.39
C LEU A 19 1.76 -8.55 18.82
N LEU A 20 1.56 -8.31 20.13
CA LEU A 20 0.35 -7.68 20.67
C LEU A 20 0.20 -6.22 20.24
N GLU A 21 1.31 -5.47 20.15
CA GLU A 21 1.30 -4.12 19.60
C GLU A 21 1.00 -4.10 18.09
N ASP A 22 1.57 -5.03 17.32
CA ASP A 22 1.37 -5.12 15.87
C ASP A 22 -0.04 -5.60 15.48
N THR A 23 -0.76 -6.26 16.41
CA THR A 23 -2.13 -6.74 16.20
C THR A 23 -3.23 -5.87 16.85
N LYS A 24 -2.90 -4.70 17.40
CA LYS A 24 -3.92 -3.70 17.75
C LYS A 24 -4.64 -3.23 16.48
N GLU A 25 -5.96 -3.04 16.57
CA GLU A 25 -6.75 -2.47 15.47
C GLU A 25 -6.24 -1.07 15.14
N LEU A 26 -5.42 -0.99 14.08
CA LEU A 26 -4.99 0.27 13.51
C LEU A 26 -6.21 0.95 12.88
N GLY A 27 -6.57 2.14 13.38
CA GLY A 27 -7.62 2.95 12.76
C GLY A 27 -7.33 3.22 11.28
N TYR A 28 -8.36 3.53 10.48
CA TYR A 28 -8.26 3.68 9.02
C TYR A 28 -7.06 4.54 8.55
N PHE A 29 -6.77 5.65 9.25
CA PHE A 29 -5.63 6.51 8.95
C PHE A 29 -4.28 5.91 9.34
N ALA A 30 -4.21 5.17 10.45
CA ALA A 30 -3.01 4.47 10.89
C ALA A 30 -2.70 3.28 9.97
N LEU A 31 -3.72 2.60 9.45
CA LEU A 31 -3.58 1.55 8.44
C LEU A 31 -3.05 2.14 7.12
N GLY A 32 -3.61 3.27 6.69
CA GLY A 32 -3.15 4.01 5.51
C GLY A 32 -1.70 4.52 5.64
N LEU A 33 -1.32 5.02 6.81
CA LEU A 33 0.05 5.46 7.09
C LEU A 33 1.04 4.30 7.23
N ASN A 34 0.61 3.16 7.79
CA ASN A 34 1.43 1.95 7.83
C ASN A 34 1.70 1.39 6.44
N GLN A 35 0.78 1.59 5.48
CA GLN A 35 1.03 1.21 4.09
C GLN A 35 2.29 1.90 3.53
N PHE A 36 2.61 3.13 3.96
CA PHE A 36 3.81 3.86 3.55
C PHE A 36 5.10 3.45 4.29
N ARG A 37 4.99 2.80 5.45
CA ARG A 37 6.14 2.43 6.31
C ARG A 37 6.41 0.92 6.39
N GLY A 38 5.50 0.08 5.90
CA GLY A 38 5.66 -1.38 5.90
C GLY A 38 6.66 -1.90 4.86
N ARG A 39 6.81 -3.23 4.79
CA ARG A 39 7.70 -3.93 3.83
C ARG A 39 7.38 -3.60 2.36
N LEU A 40 6.13 -3.22 2.08
CA LEU A 40 5.64 -2.79 0.77
C LEU A 40 5.53 -1.26 0.62
N GLY A 41 6.01 -0.49 1.60
CA GLY A 41 5.91 0.98 1.56
C GLY A 41 6.65 1.63 0.41
N TRP A 42 7.71 0.99 -0.10
CA TRP A 42 8.38 1.41 -1.33
C TRP A 42 7.47 1.28 -2.56
N VAL A 43 6.64 0.23 -2.63
CA VAL A 43 5.68 0.02 -3.72
C VAL A 43 4.60 1.10 -3.67
N THR A 44 4.13 1.44 -2.47
CA THR A 44 3.17 2.53 -2.27
C THR A 44 3.74 3.87 -2.69
N TRP A 45 5.02 4.12 -2.40
CA TRP A 45 5.75 5.30 -2.88
C TRP A 45 5.88 5.33 -4.40
N VAL A 46 6.25 4.22 -5.03
CA VAL A 46 6.32 4.11 -6.49
C VAL A 46 4.96 4.40 -7.11
N ILE A 47 3.88 3.84 -6.56
CA ILE A 47 2.52 4.09 -7.07
C ILE A 47 2.10 5.55 -6.89
N MET A 48 2.45 6.18 -5.77
CA MET A 48 2.22 7.63 -5.58
C MET A 48 2.97 8.47 -6.61
N VAL A 49 4.24 8.16 -6.87
CA VAL A 49 5.06 8.88 -7.86
C VAL A 49 4.50 8.70 -9.27
N VAL A 50 4.18 7.46 -9.65
CA VAL A 50 3.58 7.16 -10.96
C VAL A 50 2.24 7.86 -11.10
N GLN A 51 1.39 7.84 -10.08
CA GLN A 51 0.10 8.52 -10.10
C GLN A 51 0.25 10.04 -10.20
N GLY A 52 1.23 10.62 -9.51
CA GLY A 52 1.60 12.03 -9.65
C GLY A 52 2.07 12.36 -11.07
N ALA A 53 2.93 11.53 -11.66
CA ALA A 53 3.40 11.70 -13.04
C ALA A 53 2.25 11.59 -14.06
N MET A 54 1.33 10.65 -13.86
CA MET A 54 0.14 10.51 -14.72
C MET A 54 -0.80 11.71 -14.60
N PHE A 55 -0.96 12.27 -13.40
CA PHE A 55 -1.74 13.49 -13.19
C PHE A 55 -1.11 14.68 -13.91
N LEU A 56 0.20 14.88 -13.76
CA LEU A 56 0.94 15.94 -14.46
C LEU A 56 0.87 15.76 -15.98
N GLY A 57 1.02 14.52 -16.48
CA GLY A 57 0.84 14.17 -17.88
C GLY A 57 -0.57 14.46 -18.39
N GLY A 58 -1.59 14.17 -17.57
CA GLY A 58 -2.98 14.49 -17.88
C GLY A 58 -3.23 15.99 -17.98
N VAL A 59 -2.73 16.80 -17.04
CA VAL A 59 -2.81 18.27 -17.08
C VAL A 59 -2.11 18.81 -18.32
N TRP A 60 -0.94 18.29 -18.67
CA TRP A 60 -0.22 18.70 -19.88
C TRP A 60 -0.99 18.39 -21.16
N CYS A 61 -1.57 17.19 -21.27
CA CYS A 61 -2.43 16.83 -22.38
C CYS A 61 -3.66 17.73 -22.46
N ALA A 62 -4.28 18.08 -21.31
CA ALA A 62 -5.42 18.99 -21.27
C ALA A 62 -5.05 20.39 -21.79
N VAL A 63 -3.92 20.96 -21.35
CA VAL A 63 -3.44 22.26 -21.86
C VAL A 63 -3.21 22.22 -23.37
N ARG A 64 -2.62 21.13 -23.88
CA ARG A 64 -2.39 20.94 -25.32
C ARG A 64 -3.68 20.71 -26.11
N PHE A 65 -4.69 20.09 -25.50
CA PHE A 65 -6.01 19.89 -26.08
C PHE A 65 -6.74 21.23 -26.27
N PHE A 66 -6.78 22.07 -25.23
CA PHE A 66 -7.44 23.38 -25.29
C PHE A 66 -6.70 24.39 -26.20
N GLY A 67 -5.39 24.21 -26.38
CA GLY A 67 -4.59 25.03 -27.30
C GLY A 67 -4.59 24.55 -28.77
N ALA A 68 -5.21 23.42 -29.09
CA ALA A 68 -5.24 22.89 -30.45
C ALA A 68 -6.33 23.59 -31.28
N THR A 69 -5.90 24.20 -32.39
CA THR A 69 -6.80 24.85 -33.37
C THR A 69 -7.34 23.88 -34.42
N GLU A 70 -6.66 22.74 -34.60
CA GLU A 70 -7.05 21.69 -35.54
C GLU A 70 -7.54 20.42 -34.82
N VAL A 71 -8.49 19.73 -35.47
CA VAL A 71 -9.17 18.55 -34.90
C VAL A 71 -8.21 17.39 -34.66
N LEU A 72 -7.23 17.17 -35.55
CA LEU A 72 -6.30 16.05 -35.46
C LEU A 72 -5.37 16.15 -34.23
N PRO A 73 -4.68 17.28 -33.96
CA PRO A 73 -3.92 17.45 -32.72
C PRO A 73 -4.81 17.44 -31.48
N ALA A 74 -6.01 18.02 -31.51
CA ALA A 74 -6.95 17.93 -30.39
C ALA A 74 -7.28 16.46 -30.07
N LEU A 75 -7.59 15.64 -31.08
CA LEU A 75 -7.88 14.22 -30.89
C LEU A 75 -6.69 13.45 -30.31
N LYS A 76 -5.46 13.73 -30.79
CA LYS A 76 -4.24 13.10 -30.26
C LYS A 76 -4.06 13.35 -28.77
N TRP A 77 -4.22 14.61 -28.33
CA TRP A 77 -4.07 14.97 -26.92
C TRP A 77 -5.23 14.47 -26.06
N GLY A 78 -6.45 14.48 -26.59
CA GLY A 78 -7.64 13.95 -25.92
C GLY A 78 -7.57 12.44 -25.70
N LEU A 79 -7.18 11.67 -26.72
CA LEU A 79 -7.02 10.22 -26.61
C LEU A 79 -5.89 9.86 -25.62
N SER A 80 -4.76 10.57 -25.70
CA SER A 80 -3.64 10.37 -24.77
C SER A 80 -4.05 10.66 -23.32
N ALA A 81 -4.83 11.72 -23.08
CA ALA A 81 -5.39 12.04 -21.78
C ALA A 81 -6.34 10.95 -21.26
N ALA A 82 -7.24 10.44 -22.12
CA ALA A 82 -8.16 9.38 -21.76
C ALA A 82 -7.43 8.09 -21.35
N VAL A 83 -6.40 7.68 -22.12
CA VAL A 83 -5.57 6.52 -21.80
C VAL A 83 -4.84 6.71 -20.46
N LEU A 84 -4.26 7.89 -20.22
CA LEU A 84 -3.61 8.21 -18.94
C LEU A 84 -4.58 8.14 -17.76
N MET A 85 -5.81 8.65 -17.90
CA MET A 85 -6.81 8.58 -16.83
C MET A 85 -7.28 7.14 -16.57
N LEU A 86 -7.49 6.35 -17.62
CA LEU A 86 -7.85 4.93 -17.48
C LEU A 86 -6.75 4.15 -16.77
N ALA A 87 -5.50 4.30 -17.23
CA ALA A 87 -4.36 3.63 -16.64
C ALA A 87 -4.15 4.06 -15.17
N ALA A 88 -4.34 5.35 -14.84
CA ALA A 88 -4.26 5.83 -13.46
C ALA A 88 -5.36 5.24 -12.56
N THR A 89 -6.55 5.03 -13.11
CA THR A 89 -7.68 4.40 -12.39
C THR A 89 -7.42 2.92 -12.13
N THR A 90 -6.92 2.19 -13.14
CA THR A 90 -6.56 0.78 -13.00
C THR A 90 -5.43 0.58 -11.99
N LEU A 91 -4.41 1.46 -12.00
CA LEU A 91 -3.32 1.45 -11.03
C LEU A 91 -3.83 1.68 -9.60
N LYS A 92 -4.80 2.58 -9.41
CA LYS A 92 -5.38 2.84 -8.09
C LYS A 92 -6.20 1.65 -7.58
N LEU A 93 -6.93 0.98 -8.47
CA LEU A 93 -7.73 -0.20 -8.15
C LEU A 93 -6.86 -1.42 -7.81
N SER A 94 -5.67 -1.56 -8.40
CA SER A 94 -4.78 -2.69 -8.13
C SER A 94 -4.19 -2.70 -6.70
N LEU A 95 -4.21 -1.56 -6.00
CA LEU A 95 -3.80 -1.45 -4.59
C LEU A 95 -4.79 -2.12 -3.62
N ALA A 96 -6.09 -2.14 -3.94
CA ALA A 96 -7.13 -2.69 -3.05
C ALA A 96 -6.94 -4.18 -2.70
N PRO A 97 -6.69 -5.09 -3.67
CA PRO A 97 -6.46 -6.50 -3.35
C PRO A 97 -5.15 -6.73 -2.58
N GLN A 98 -4.13 -5.88 -2.78
CA GLN A 98 -2.88 -5.98 -2.02
C GLN A 98 -3.13 -5.69 -0.53
N MET A 99 -3.90 -4.65 -0.21
CA MET A 99 -4.30 -4.36 1.18
C MET A 99 -5.11 -5.50 1.82
N GLN A 100 -5.98 -6.16 1.04
CA GLN A 100 -6.74 -7.30 1.54
C GLN A 100 -5.84 -8.51 1.82
N ALA A 101 -4.88 -8.80 0.92
CA ALA A 101 -3.90 -9.87 1.11
C ALA A 101 -3.04 -9.64 2.36
N ASP A 102 -2.55 -8.42 2.57
CA ASP A 102 -1.76 -8.07 3.76
C ASP A 102 -2.57 -8.24 5.05
N ARG A 103 -3.86 -7.86 5.04
CA ARG A 103 -4.76 -8.06 6.18
C ARG A 103 -4.94 -9.54 6.49
N ILE A 104 -5.12 -10.38 5.48
CA ILE A 104 -5.28 -11.84 5.66
C ILE A 104 -3.99 -12.46 6.20
N LEU A 105 -2.83 -12.08 5.66
CA LEU A 105 -1.52 -12.55 6.14
C LEU A 105 -1.29 -12.21 7.62
N ARG A 106 -1.69 -11.01 8.04
CA ARG A 106 -1.57 -10.60 9.45
C ARG A 106 -2.46 -11.42 10.36
N GLU A 107 -3.72 -11.67 9.97
CA GLU A 107 -4.63 -12.50 10.75
C GLU A 107 -4.17 -13.97 10.79
N LEU A 108 -3.62 -14.50 9.69
CA LEU A 108 -3.05 -15.85 9.65
C LEU A 108 -1.92 -16.00 10.66
N LYS A 109 -0.99 -15.04 10.69
CA LYS A 109 0.13 -15.05 11.62
C LYS A 109 -0.32 -14.95 13.07
N ARG A 110 -1.40 -14.21 13.35
CA ARG A 110 -2.03 -14.16 14.67
C ARG A 110 -2.57 -15.53 15.09
N VAL A 111 -3.20 -16.27 14.18
CA VAL A 111 -3.70 -17.63 14.45
C VAL A 111 -2.55 -18.61 14.70
N GLU A 112 -1.46 -18.55 13.91
CA GLU A 112 -0.27 -19.38 14.12
C GLU A 112 0.31 -19.20 15.53
N LEU A 113 0.39 -17.96 16.02
CA LEU A 113 0.87 -17.64 17.36
C LEU A 113 -0.05 -18.19 18.47
N MET A 114 -1.37 -18.07 18.29
CA MET A 114 -2.34 -18.62 19.24
C MET A 114 -2.24 -20.15 19.36
N LEU A 115 -1.92 -20.83 18.26
CA LEU A 115 -1.73 -22.28 18.25
C LEU A 115 -0.43 -22.68 18.95
N LEU A 116 0.67 -21.97 18.70
CA LEU A 116 1.95 -22.22 19.36
C LEU A 116 1.89 -22.01 20.88
N ASN A 117 1.14 -21.01 21.36
CA ASN A 117 1.02 -20.72 22.79
C ASN A 117 0.02 -21.64 23.53
N ARG A 118 -0.67 -22.54 22.80
CA ARG A 118 -1.63 -23.51 23.36
C ARG A 118 -1.07 -24.93 23.53
N GLY A 119 0.16 -25.18 23.09
CA GLY A 119 0.82 -26.49 23.21
C GLY A 119 2.07 -26.41 24.06
#